data_AF-A0A559J8U7-F1
#
_entry.id   AF-A0A559J8U7-F1
#
_cell.length_a   1.000
_cell.length_b   1.000
_cell.length_c   1.000
_cell.angle_alpha   90.00
_cell.angle_beta   90.00
_cell.angle_gamma   90.00
#
_symmetry.space_group_name_H-M   'P 1'
#
loop_
_entity.id
_entity.type
_entity.pdbx_description
1 polymer ?
#
loop_
_entity_poly.entity_id
_entity_poly.type
_entity_poly.pdbx_seq_one_letter_code
_entity_poly.pdbx_strand_id
1 'polypeptide(L)'
;MRSIKAIRSLFLIIICTFLISACSKNSQADVVDDGQVINSISIGLGGEPDNTLVTYNFNIWNKTRNTILIRSIEPVLSENLQQRLLDNEIKNEVNRTINGSTSEIFTGSFQLNTQGLDKQAIEKLKIRIEKFKIITEQELGLETH
;
A
#
# COMPACT_ATOMS: atom_id res chain seq x y z
N MET A 1 11.66 -46.69 42.09
CA MET A 1 10.72 -46.43 40.96
C MET A 1 9.95 -45.09 41.04
N ARG A 2 10.25 -44.17 41.97
CA ARG A 2 9.67 -42.80 42.02
C ARG A 2 10.55 -41.73 41.35
N SER A 3 11.88 -41.89 41.38
CA SER A 3 12.82 -40.89 40.83
C SER A 3 12.81 -40.79 39.28
N ILE A 4 12.59 -41.91 38.57
CA ILE A 4 12.55 -41.94 37.09
C ILE A 4 11.33 -41.17 36.54
N LYS A 5 10.20 -41.17 37.26
CA LYS A 5 9.00 -40.41 36.89
C LYS A 5 9.20 -38.90 37.06
N ALA A 6 9.88 -38.50 38.14
CA ALA A 6 10.22 -37.09 38.39
C ALA A 6 11.22 -36.55 37.35
N ILE A 7 12.22 -37.35 36.95
CA ILE A 7 13.20 -36.99 35.92
C ILE A 7 12.54 -36.87 34.53
N ARG A 8 11.61 -37.78 34.19
CA ARG A 8 10.80 -37.67 32.95
C ARG A 8 9.91 -36.44 32.94
N SER A 9 9.31 -36.09 34.07
CA SER A 9 8.48 -34.89 34.22
C SER A 9 9.29 -33.60 34.10
N LEU A 10 10.51 -33.57 34.66
CA LEU A 10 11.41 -32.42 34.60
C LEU A 10 11.94 -32.19 33.18
N PHE A 11 12.28 -33.27 32.45
CA PHE A 11 12.70 -33.19 31.05
C PHE A 11 11.60 -32.63 30.14
N LEU A 12 10.33 -32.97 30.41
CA LEU A 12 9.19 -32.48 29.63
C LEU A 12 8.99 -30.96 29.79
N ILE A 13 9.20 -30.44 31.01
CA ILE A 13 9.08 -29.00 31.31
C ILE A 13 10.20 -28.18 30.65
N ILE A 14 11.42 -28.72 30.62
CA ILE A 14 12.56 -28.07 29.96
C ILE A 14 12.36 -27.99 28.43
N ILE A 15 11.80 -29.04 27.81
CA ILE A 15 11.50 -29.02 26.37
C ILE A 15 10.39 -28.01 26.04
N CYS A 16 9.35 -27.90 26.88
CA CYS A 16 8.28 -26.92 26.67
C CYS A 16 8.74 -25.46 26.82
N THR A 17 9.76 -25.19 27.64
CA THR A 17 10.28 -23.82 27.84
C THR A 17 11.24 -23.35 26.74
N PHE A 18 11.78 -24.26 25.93
CA PHE A 18 12.59 -23.88 24.75
C PHE A 18 11.75 -23.47 23.53
N LEU A 19 10.48 -23.89 23.46
CA LEU A 19 9.61 -23.58 22.32
C LEU A 19 9.05 -22.14 22.32
N ILE A 20 9.17 -21.40 23.44
CA ILE A 20 8.67 -20.02 23.56
C ILE A 20 9.70 -18.96 23.16
N SER A 21 10.97 -19.32 22.97
CA SER A 21 12.05 -18.36 22.69
C SER A 21 12.27 -18.10 21.19
N ALA A 22 11.49 -18.73 20.30
CA ALA A 22 11.65 -18.63 18.85
C ALA A 22 10.67 -17.65 18.17
N CYS A 23 10.09 -16.70 18.90
CA CYS A 23 9.47 -15.52 18.28
C CYS A 23 10.56 -14.53 17.88
N SER A 24 11.30 -14.90 16.83
CA SER A 24 12.19 -14.00 16.09
C SER A 24 11.37 -12.81 15.59
N LYS A 25 11.54 -11.65 16.23
CA LYS A 25 11.13 -10.38 15.64
C LYS A 25 11.97 -10.18 14.40
N ASN A 26 11.39 -10.48 13.24
CA ASN A 26 11.86 -9.94 11.98
C ASN A 26 11.88 -8.43 12.15
N SER A 27 13.07 -7.85 12.10
CA SER A 27 13.30 -6.43 11.91
C SER A 27 12.74 -6.04 10.54
N GLN A 28 11.43 -5.81 10.52
CA GLN A 28 10.76 -5.12 9.43
C GLN A 28 11.31 -3.71 9.46
N ALA A 29 11.81 -3.23 8.31
CA ALA A 29 12.28 -1.87 8.13
C ALA A 29 11.31 -0.89 8.77
N ASP A 30 11.81 0.16 9.41
CA ASP A 30 11.03 1.24 10.00
C ASP A 30 10.09 1.85 8.95
N VAL A 31 8.92 1.24 8.77
CA VAL A 31 7.80 1.84 8.07
C VAL A 31 7.26 2.84 9.07
N VAL A 32 7.47 4.12 8.78
CA VAL A 32 6.79 5.20 9.51
C VAL A 32 5.29 4.93 9.36
N ASP A 33 4.64 4.54 10.45
CA ASP A 33 3.19 4.36 10.48
C ASP A 33 2.54 5.74 10.60
N ASP A 34 2.41 6.42 9.47
CA ASP A 34 1.71 7.70 9.38
C ASP A 34 0.18 7.55 9.62
N GLY A 35 -0.30 6.31 9.81
CA GLY A 35 -1.69 6.00 10.10
C GLY A 35 -2.60 6.00 8.87
N GLN A 36 -2.07 6.12 7.65
CA GLN A 36 -2.83 5.92 6.41
C GLN A 36 -2.43 4.63 5.72
N VAL A 37 -3.41 3.85 5.27
CA VAL A 37 -3.16 2.60 4.53
C VAL A 37 -4.04 2.48 3.30
N ILE A 38 -3.44 2.04 2.20
CA ILE A 38 -4.18 1.60 1.01
C ILE A 38 -4.43 0.10 1.13
N ASN A 39 -5.68 -0.28 1.36
CA ASN A 39 -6.06 -1.68 1.60
C ASN A 39 -6.29 -2.49 0.32
N SER A 40 -6.70 -1.81 -0.76
CA SER A 40 -6.95 -2.44 -2.05
C SER A 40 -6.86 -1.41 -3.17
N ILE A 41 -6.46 -1.89 -4.36
CA ILE A 41 -6.47 -1.15 -5.61
C ILE A 41 -7.10 -2.02 -6.69
N SER A 42 -7.93 -1.43 -7.54
CA SER A 42 -8.37 -2.03 -8.80
C SER A 42 -7.82 -1.20 -9.95
N ILE A 43 -7.34 -1.88 -10.99
CA ILE A 43 -6.81 -1.25 -12.20
C ILE A 43 -7.61 -1.76 -13.40
N GLY A 44 -8.05 -0.85 -14.25
CA GLY A 44 -8.68 -1.12 -15.53
C GLY A 44 -7.80 -0.67 -16.69
N LEU A 45 -7.82 -1.44 -17.78
CA LEU A 45 -7.16 -1.10 -19.03
C LEU A 45 -8.22 -0.96 -20.12
N GLY A 46 -8.16 0.12 -20.88
CA GLY A 46 -9.02 0.39 -22.03
C GLY A 46 -8.32 1.33 -23.01
N GLY A 47 -9.10 1.99 -23.89
CA GLY A 47 -8.59 2.99 -24.82
C GLY A 47 -8.57 2.53 -26.28
N GLU A 48 -7.71 3.17 -27.05
CA GLU A 48 -7.61 3.08 -28.51
C GLU A 48 -6.43 2.19 -28.92
N PRO A 49 -6.32 1.75 -30.19
CA PRO A 49 -5.24 0.86 -30.64
C PRO A 49 -3.83 1.34 -30.28
N ASP A 50 -3.59 2.65 -30.36
CA ASP A 50 -2.27 3.24 -30.11
C ASP A 50 -2.09 3.75 -28.68
N ASN A 51 -3.17 3.86 -27.90
CA ASN A 51 -3.16 4.48 -26.57
C ASN A 51 -3.94 3.65 -25.57
N THR A 52 -3.26 3.16 -24.54
CA THR A 52 -3.90 2.47 -23.43
C THR A 52 -4.26 3.46 -22.33
N LEU A 53 -5.56 3.61 -22.07
CA LEU A 53 -6.08 4.30 -20.89
C LEU A 53 -5.97 3.36 -19.69
N VAL A 54 -5.20 3.78 -18.69
CA VAL A 54 -5.12 3.11 -17.40
C VAL A 54 -6.02 3.85 -16.43
N THR A 55 -7.05 3.19 -15.92
CA THR A 55 -7.88 3.72 -14.84
C THR A 55 -7.59 2.97 -13.56
N TYR A 56 -7.62 3.67 -12.42
CA TYR A 56 -7.43 3.05 -11.13
C TYR A 56 -8.44 3.56 -10.12
N ASN A 57 -8.78 2.69 -9.16
CA ASN A 57 -9.52 3.03 -7.96
C ASN A 57 -8.87 2.37 -6.75
N PHE A 58 -8.87 3.05 -5.61
CA PHE A 58 -8.35 2.49 -4.36
C PHE A 58 -8.96 3.18 -3.15
N ASN A 59 -8.86 2.52 -1.99
CA ASN A 59 -9.32 3.05 -0.72
C ASN A 59 -8.15 3.52 0.12
N ILE A 60 -8.21 4.75 0.63
CA ILE A 60 -7.33 5.19 1.72
C ILE A 60 -8.11 5.06 3.03
N TRP A 61 -7.61 4.21 3.93
CA TRP A 61 -8.10 4.13 5.30
C TRP A 61 -7.24 5.02 6.20
N ASN A 62 -7.88 6.00 6.84
CA ASN A 62 -7.26 6.78 7.90
C ASN A 62 -7.47 6.07 9.24
N LYS A 63 -6.43 5.43 9.75
CA LYS A 63 -6.44 4.72 11.05
C LYS A 63 -6.32 5.67 12.24
N THR A 64 -5.94 6.92 12.01
CA THR A 64 -5.83 7.91 13.07
C THR A 64 -7.23 8.37 13.52
N ARG A 65 -7.30 9.12 14.63
CA ARG A 65 -8.53 9.80 15.03
C ARG A 65 -8.65 11.20 14.44
N ASN A 66 -7.59 11.69 13.82
CA ASN A 66 -7.52 13.03 13.28
C ASN A 66 -8.09 13.05 11.87
N THR A 67 -8.69 14.16 11.50
CA THR A 67 -9.08 14.42 10.13
C THR A 67 -7.84 14.79 9.31
N ILE A 68 -7.75 14.24 8.10
CA ILE A 68 -6.68 14.57 7.16
C ILE A 68 -7.28 15.10 5.85
N LEU A 69 -6.62 16.10 5.26
CA LEU A 69 -6.95 16.61 3.93
C LEU A 69 -5.98 16.03 2.92
N ILE A 70 -6.47 15.25 1.97
CA ILE A 70 -5.69 14.79 0.82
C ILE A 70 -5.73 15.88 -0.24
N ARG A 71 -4.58 16.53 -0.50
CA ARG A 71 -4.45 17.55 -1.54
C ARG A 71 -4.36 16.90 -2.91
N SER A 72 -3.37 16.01 -3.05
CA SER A 72 -3.07 15.37 -4.32
C SER A 72 -2.61 13.93 -4.17
N ILE A 73 -2.83 13.14 -5.22
CA ILE A 73 -2.43 11.75 -5.34
C ILE A 73 -1.71 11.57 -6.66
N GLU A 74 -0.57 10.91 -6.64
CA GLU A 74 0.21 10.61 -7.84
C GLU A 74 0.66 9.14 -7.80
N PRO A 75 0.28 8.29 -8.78
CA PRO A 75 0.77 6.92 -8.84
C PRO A 75 2.27 6.91 -9.17
N VAL A 76 3.04 6.08 -8.46
CA VAL A 76 4.47 5.92 -8.74
C VAL A 76 4.63 4.81 -9.76
N LEU A 77 5.01 5.18 -10.98
CA LEU A 77 5.17 4.26 -12.10
C LEU A 77 6.62 3.75 -12.21
N SER A 78 6.79 2.55 -12.79
CA SER A 78 8.11 2.07 -13.20
C SER A 78 8.66 2.88 -14.37
N GLU A 79 9.99 2.91 -14.55
CA GLU A 79 10.63 3.68 -15.62
C GLU A 79 10.08 3.37 -17.03
N ASN A 80 9.80 2.09 -17.32
CA ASN A 80 9.21 1.68 -18.61
C ASN A 80 7.82 2.33 -18.84
N LEU A 81 6.99 2.38 -17.80
CA LEU A 81 5.67 3.01 -17.91
C LEU A 81 5.81 4.54 -17.99
N GLN A 82 6.74 5.14 -17.24
CA GLN A 82 7.01 6.58 -17.30
C GLN A 82 7.44 7.03 -18.70
N GLN A 83 8.32 6.28 -19.37
CA GLN A 83 8.77 6.57 -20.75
C GLN A 83 7.65 6.51 -21.78
N ARG A 84 6.52 5.88 -21.44
CA ARG A 84 5.35 5.74 -22.29
C ARG A 84 4.21 6.66 -21.90
N LEU A 85 4.34 7.46 -20.85
CA LEU A 85 3.30 8.42 -20.49
C LEU A 85 3.09 9.42 -21.63
N LEU A 86 1.83 9.61 -22.01
CA LEU A 86 1.46 10.66 -22.96
C LEU A 86 1.43 12.03 -22.29
N ASP A 87 1.00 12.07 -21.03
CA ASP A 87 0.97 13.27 -20.21
C ASP A 87 2.14 13.27 -19.23
N ASN A 88 2.91 14.36 -19.21
CA ASN A 88 4.06 14.51 -18.32
C ASN A 88 3.67 14.57 -16.83
N GLU A 89 2.40 14.83 -16.51
CA GLU A 89 1.89 14.94 -15.16
C GLU A 89 0.68 14.01 -14.96
N ILE A 90 0.82 13.06 -14.04
CA ILE A 90 -0.24 12.11 -13.63
C ILE A 90 -0.73 12.39 -12.21
N LYS A 91 -0.41 13.57 -11.71
CA LYS A 91 -0.82 14.06 -10.40
C LYS A 91 -2.30 14.45 -10.46
N ASN A 92 -3.11 13.83 -9.61
CA ASN A 92 -4.52 14.14 -9.46
C ASN A 92 -4.74 15.04 -8.24
N GLU A 93 -5.19 16.27 -8.46
CA GLU A 93 -5.63 17.20 -7.42
C GLU A 93 -7.05 16.83 -6.97
N VAL A 94 -7.18 16.32 -5.75
CA VAL A 94 -8.45 15.76 -5.25
C VAL A 94 -9.11 16.66 -4.20
N ASN A 95 -8.31 17.32 -3.34
CA ASN A 95 -8.78 18.17 -2.24
C ASN A 95 -9.94 17.55 -1.44
N ARG A 96 -9.72 16.32 -0.92
CA ARG A 96 -10.74 15.58 -0.17
C ARG A 96 -10.32 15.30 1.26
N THR A 97 -11.27 15.45 2.16
CA THR A 97 -11.09 15.19 3.58
C THR A 97 -11.43 13.73 3.91
N ILE A 98 -10.59 13.08 4.71
CA ILE A 98 -10.86 11.77 5.30
C ILE A 98 -10.91 11.94 6.82
N ASN A 99 -12.06 11.67 7.41
CA ASN A 99 -12.21 11.72 8.86
C ASN A 99 -11.40 10.60 9.53
N GLY A 100 -11.16 10.77 10.84
CA GLY A 100 -10.50 9.74 11.63
C GLY A 100 -11.27 8.42 11.61
N SER A 101 -10.54 7.30 11.51
CA SER A 101 -11.07 5.94 11.49
C SER A 101 -12.01 5.60 10.32
N THR A 102 -12.10 6.46 9.30
CA THR A 102 -12.92 6.24 8.10
C THR A 102 -12.07 5.96 6.86
N SER A 103 -12.71 5.48 5.79
CA SER A 103 -12.06 5.26 4.49
C SER A 103 -12.76 6.04 3.40
N GLU A 104 -12.00 6.49 2.41
CA GLU A 104 -12.52 7.17 1.23
C GLU A 104 -11.97 6.53 -0.06
N ILE A 105 -12.81 6.52 -1.09
CA ILE A 105 -12.47 6.00 -2.43
C ILE A 105 -11.86 7.12 -3.26
N PHE A 106 -10.70 6.84 -3.84
CA PHE A 106 -10.03 7.69 -4.81
C PHE A 106 -9.98 7.01 -6.17
N THR A 107 -10.13 7.81 -7.22
CA THR A 107 -10.06 7.35 -8.61
C THR A 107 -9.13 8.26 -9.40
N GLY A 108 -8.55 7.72 -10.46
CA GLY A 108 -7.75 8.51 -11.38
C GLY A 108 -7.45 7.71 -12.64
N SER A 109 -6.78 8.37 -13.58
CA SER A 109 -6.39 7.76 -14.83
C SER A 109 -5.20 8.45 -15.44
N PHE A 110 -4.44 7.71 -16.25
CA PHE A 110 -3.41 8.25 -17.13
C PHE A 110 -3.37 7.45 -18.43
N GLN A 111 -2.75 8.01 -19.47
CA GLN A 111 -2.63 7.35 -20.76
C GLN A 111 -1.19 6.95 -21.05
N LEU A 112 -1.04 5.76 -21.63
CA LEU A 112 0.23 5.23 -22.10
C LEU A 112 0.22 5.13 -23.63
N ASN A 113 1.30 5.57 -24.25
CA ASN A 113 1.63 5.30 -25.64
C ASN A 113 1.94 3.81 -25.80
N THR A 114 1.01 3.10 -26.43
CA THR A 114 1.12 1.69 -26.79
C THR A 114 1.19 1.49 -28.29
N GLN A 115 1.48 2.54 -29.06
CA GLN A 115 1.66 2.45 -30.50
C GLN A 115 2.71 1.40 -30.85
N GLY A 116 2.36 0.53 -31.80
CA GLY A 116 3.23 -0.57 -32.24
C GLY A 116 3.29 -1.76 -31.28
N LEU A 117 2.51 -1.77 -30.19
CA LEU A 117 2.36 -2.92 -29.32
C LEU A 117 1.07 -3.66 -29.64
N ASP A 118 1.18 -4.98 -29.83
CA ASP A 118 0.01 -5.84 -29.84
C ASP A 118 -0.48 -6.11 -28.40
N LYS A 119 -1.62 -6.79 -28.26
CA LYS A 119 -2.22 -7.12 -26.96
C LYS A 119 -1.26 -7.89 -26.06
N GLN A 120 -0.49 -8.82 -26.61
CA GLN A 120 0.45 -9.63 -25.83
C GLN A 120 1.64 -8.79 -25.33
N ALA A 121 2.10 -7.85 -26.14
CA ALA A 121 3.15 -6.92 -25.76
C ALA A 121 2.67 -5.93 -24.68
N ILE A 122 1.41 -5.48 -24.74
CA ILE A 122 0.78 -4.66 -23.70
C ILE A 122 0.71 -5.44 -22.37
N GLU A 123 0.30 -6.71 -22.39
CA GLU A 123 0.30 -7.56 -21.19
C GLU A 123 1.72 -7.71 -20.58
N LYS A 124 2.74 -7.81 -21.44
CA LYS A 124 4.15 -7.88 -21.02
C LYS A 124 4.70 -6.59 -20.43
N LEU A 125 4.05 -5.44 -20.65
CA LEU A 125 4.40 -4.19 -19.96
C LEU A 125 4.18 -4.29 -18.45
N LYS A 126 3.37 -5.26 -17.98
CA LYS A 126 3.05 -5.45 -16.56
C LYS A 126 2.60 -4.14 -15.91
N ILE A 127 1.60 -3.48 -16.52
CA ILE A 127 1.02 -2.25 -16.01
C ILE A 127 0.48 -2.50 -14.60
N ARG A 128 1.19 -1.99 -13.60
CA ARG A 128 0.92 -2.17 -12.17
C ARG A 128 1.21 -0.87 -11.45
N ILE A 129 0.40 -0.57 -10.43
CA ILE A 129 0.59 0.55 -9.53
C ILE A 129 0.74 -0.04 -8.14
N GLU A 130 1.96 0.02 -7.60
CA GLU A 130 2.28 -0.57 -6.28
C GLU A 130 2.38 0.49 -5.19
N LYS A 131 2.60 1.75 -5.58
CA LYS A 131 2.84 2.87 -4.67
C LYS A 131 2.18 4.13 -5.18
N PHE A 132 1.81 4.99 -4.24
CA PHE A 132 1.32 6.33 -4.50
C PHE A 132 2.13 7.33 -3.68
N LYS A 133 2.40 8.48 -4.27
CA LYS A 133 2.81 9.68 -3.54
C LYS A 133 1.55 10.45 -3.19
N ILE A 134 1.34 10.70 -1.91
CA ILE A 134 0.15 11.36 -1.39
C ILE A 134 0.61 12.60 -0.64
N ILE A 135 0.05 13.75 -1.00
CA ILE A 135 0.29 15.01 -0.27
C ILE A 135 -0.91 15.25 0.63
N THR A 136 -0.65 15.33 1.93
CA THR A 136 -1.67 15.53 2.96
C THR A 136 -1.42 16.81 3.74
N GLU A 137 -2.49 17.36 4.28
CA GLU A 137 -2.47 18.42 5.28
C GLU A 137 -3.25 17.95 6.52
N GLN A 138 -2.77 18.38 7.70
CA GLN A 138 -3.35 18.01 8.98
C GLN A 138 -3.44 19.25 9.88
N GLU A 139 -4.50 19.32 10.67
CA GLU A 139 -4.65 20.31 11.73
C GLU A 139 -4.22 19.68 13.06
N LEU A 140 -3.42 20.41 13.84
CA LEU A 140 -2.94 19.96 15.14
C LEU A 140 -3.51 20.87 16.24
N GLY A 141 -4.03 20.26 17.30
CA GLY A 141 -4.47 20.95 18.51
C GLY A 141 -3.34 21.15 19.52
N LEU A 142 -3.56 22.03 20.50
CA LEU A 142 -2.68 22.19 21.65
C LEU A 142 -2.96 21.09 22.68
N GLU A 143 -1.90 20.56 23.30
CA GLU A 143 -2.05 19.66 24.44
C GLU A 143 -2.53 20.46 25.66
N THR A 144 -3.68 20.08 26.23
CA THR A 144 -4.20 20.67 27.47
C THR A 144 -4.18 19.60 28.55
N HIS A 145 -3.36 19.81 29.58
CA HIS A 145 -3.27 18.97 30.78
C HIS A 145 -4.45 19.16 31.74
#